data_AF-A0A3M2DUX8-F1
#
_entry.id   AF-A0A3M2DUX8-F1
#
_cell.length_a   1.000
_cell.length_b   1.000
_cell.length_c   1.000
_cell.angle_alpha   90.00
_cell.angle_beta   90.00
_cell.angle_gamma   90.00
#
_symmetry.space_group_name_H-M   'P 1'
#
loop_
_entity.id
_entity.type
_entity.pdbx_description
1 polymer ?
#
loop_
_entity_poly.entity_id
_entity_poly.type
_entity_poly.pdbx_seq_one_letter_code
_entity_poly.pdbx_strand_id
1 'polypeptide(L)'
;MPSGILTRIIVSTIPAFGQFNSNFLSSEQTMKKKVKAYTDDGYVIRPNKTALKREHQALQNWAKQFLAMKPEKLAKFMLPDDVQKSIALGRKLVGNAQDRHAKYVAKQLAELGLDTIEARAQQLQNQEALQQRFHSEAEQWCQRLLDAPEQTLSRFFEQFPWADRQQLRQLVRALQKSSKHDKIVEQLRDTIFHTLSQQTDWLNAL
;
A
#
# COMPACT_ATOMS: atom_id res chain seq x y z
N MET A 1 2.83 -55.02 31.34
CA MET A 1 3.96 -55.88 31.77
C MET A 1 3.84 -57.17 30.99
N PRO A 2 4.82 -57.60 30.17
CA PRO A 2 6.29 -57.50 30.30
C PRO A 2 6.89 -56.43 29.35
N SER A 3 7.96 -55.65 29.64
CA SER A 3 9.30 -55.83 30.23
C SER A 3 10.38 -56.31 29.24
N GLY A 4 11.38 -55.46 28.99
CA GLY A 4 12.64 -55.77 28.26
C GLY A 4 13.12 -54.59 27.39
N ILE A 5 13.67 -53.50 27.96
CA ILE A 5 15.10 -53.25 28.28
C ILE A 5 15.99 -53.03 27.02
N LEU A 6 16.44 -51.77 26.89
CA LEU A 6 17.75 -51.21 26.46
C LEU A 6 18.53 -51.96 25.36
N THR A 7 19.00 -51.30 24.29
CA THR A 7 20.28 -50.55 24.34
C THR A 7 20.46 -49.65 23.11
N ARG A 8 21.00 -48.45 23.40
CA ARG A 8 21.46 -47.36 22.54
C ARG A 8 22.72 -47.78 21.77
N ILE A 9 22.87 -47.42 20.48
CA ILE A 9 24.08 -46.87 19.83
C ILE A 9 23.84 -46.68 18.31
N ILE A 10 23.81 -45.40 17.90
CA ILE A 10 24.46 -44.77 16.73
C ILE A 10 24.51 -45.57 15.41
N VAL A 11 23.78 -45.12 14.38
CA VAL A 11 24.30 -44.51 13.12
C VAL A 11 23.09 -43.91 12.38
N SER A 12 22.98 -42.58 12.33
CA SER A 12 22.10 -41.91 11.36
C SER A 12 22.76 -42.00 10.00
N THR A 13 22.40 -43.02 9.22
CA THR A 13 22.79 -43.12 7.81
C THR A 13 22.00 -42.07 7.03
N ILE A 14 22.66 -40.94 6.80
CA ILE A 14 22.30 -39.92 5.81
C ILE A 14 22.20 -40.63 4.45
N PRO A 15 21.06 -40.59 3.75
CA PRO A 15 21.01 -41.15 2.40
C PRO A 15 21.92 -40.32 1.49
N ALA A 16 22.74 -41.05 0.74
CA ALA A 16 23.79 -40.56 -0.11
C ALA A 16 23.32 -39.42 -1.02
N PHE A 17 24.04 -38.31 -0.92
CA PHE A 17 24.05 -37.17 -1.83
C PHE A 17 24.54 -37.66 -3.20
N GLY A 18 23.62 -38.18 -3.99
CA GLY A 18 23.83 -38.68 -5.34
C GLY A 18 23.68 -37.57 -6.37
N GLN A 19 24.80 -37.26 -7.03
CA GLN A 19 24.92 -36.58 -8.33
C GLN A 19 24.62 -35.07 -8.33
N PHE A 20 25.63 -34.37 -7.83
CA PHE A 20 26.06 -33.05 -8.27
C PHE A 20 26.09 -33.02 -9.81
N ASN A 21 25.08 -32.42 -10.44
CA ASN A 21 25.13 -32.17 -11.87
C ASN A 21 26.02 -30.94 -12.13
N SER A 22 27.34 -31.16 -12.17
CA SER A 22 28.34 -30.18 -12.59
C SER A 22 28.31 -30.05 -14.10
N ASN A 23 27.26 -29.39 -14.62
CA ASN A 23 27.19 -28.68 -15.90
C ASN A 23 25.72 -28.33 -16.22
N PHE A 24 25.24 -27.19 -15.71
CA PHE A 24 24.14 -26.48 -16.36
C PHE A 24 24.31 -24.96 -16.18
N LEU A 25 25.51 -24.49 -16.50
CA LEU A 25 25.75 -23.13 -16.97
C LEU A 25 25.73 -23.18 -18.51
N SER A 26 24.62 -23.61 -19.08
CA SER A 26 24.35 -23.46 -20.52
C SER A 26 23.64 -22.14 -20.74
N SER A 27 24.44 -21.09 -20.95
CA SER A 27 24.29 -20.06 -22.01
C SER A 27 22.94 -19.41 -22.34
N GLU A 28 21.85 -19.57 -21.57
CA GLU A 28 20.54 -18.98 -21.91
C GLU A 28 20.28 -17.59 -21.32
N GLN A 29 21.26 -16.99 -20.63
CA GLN A 29 21.14 -15.61 -20.15
C GLN A 29 21.50 -14.52 -21.17
N THR A 30 21.50 -14.81 -22.48
CA THR A 30 21.73 -13.79 -23.50
C THR A 30 20.65 -13.79 -24.59
N MET A 31 20.13 -12.59 -24.85
CA MET A 31 19.24 -12.20 -25.94
C MET A 31 17.71 -12.35 -25.72
N LYS A 32 17.11 -11.47 -24.90
CA LYS A 32 15.78 -10.93 -25.22
C LYS A 32 15.89 -10.15 -26.54
N LYS A 33 15.81 -10.85 -27.68
CA LYS A 33 15.83 -10.26 -29.02
C LYS A 33 14.63 -9.31 -29.14
N LYS A 34 14.88 -8.02 -29.40
CA LYS A 34 13.83 -7.03 -29.66
C LYS A 34 13.02 -7.48 -30.88
N VAL A 35 11.83 -8.01 -30.67
CA VAL A 35 10.89 -8.33 -31.75
C VAL A 35 10.56 -7.01 -32.45
N LYS A 36 10.90 -6.89 -33.74
CA LYS A 36 10.52 -5.74 -34.55
C LYS A 36 9.05 -5.90 -34.87
N ALA A 37 8.21 -4.97 -34.41
CA ALA A 37 6.83 -4.90 -34.84
C ALA A 37 6.78 -4.33 -36.26
N TYR A 38 5.95 -4.90 -37.11
CA TYR A 38 5.77 -4.47 -38.50
C TYR A 38 4.32 -4.05 -38.73
N THR A 39 4.08 -3.06 -39.58
CA THR A 39 2.73 -2.77 -40.10
C THR A 39 2.33 -3.82 -41.14
N ASP A 40 1.04 -3.86 -41.49
CA ASP A 40 0.49 -4.74 -42.53
C ASP A 40 1.26 -4.58 -43.87
N ASP A 41 1.66 -3.34 -44.19
CA ASP A 41 2.49 -3.00 -45.36
C ASP A 41 4.00 -3.33 -45.22
N GLY A 42 4.42 -4.01 -44.15
CA GLY A 42 5.81 -4.44 -43.95
C GLY A 42 6.78 -3.35 -43.46
N TYR A 43 6.31 -2.19 -43.00
CA TYR A 43 7.17 -1.17 -42.38
C TYR A 43 7.48 -1.47 -40.91
N VAL A 44 8.71 -1.23 -40.48
CA VAL A 44 9.11 -1.40 -39.06
C VAL A 44 8.46 -0.31 -38.21
N ILE A 45 7.58 -0.71 -37.29
CA ILE A 45 7.02 0.16 -36.26
C ILE A 45 8.15 0.51 -35.28
N ARG A 46 8.64 1.75 -35.36
CA ARG A 46 9.67 2.25 -34.46
C ARG A 46 8.99 2.76 -33.18
N PRO A 47 9.28 2.19 -31.99
CA PRO A 47 8.74 2.72 -30.76
C PRO A 47 9.25 4.15 -30.55
N ASN A 48 8.37 5.02 -30.07
CA ASN A 48 8.70 6.43 -29.83
C ASN A 48 9.83 6.51 -28.79
N LYS A 49 11.05 6.83 -29.24
CA LYS A 49 12.25 6.92 -28.39
C LYS A 49 12.06 7.88 -27.22
N THR A 50 11.28 8.94 -27.40
CA THR A 50 11.01 9.93 -26.35
C THR A 50 10.08 9.36 -25.27
N ALA A 51 9.08 8.56 -25.65
CA ALA A 51 8.17 7.90 -24.72
C ALA A 51 8.91 6.88 -23.85
N LEU A 52 9.72 5.99 -24.47
CA LEU A 52 10.53 5.02 -23.73
C LEU A 52 11.50 5.69 -22.74
N LYS A 53 12.10 6.82 -23.12
CA LYS A 53 12.97 7.57 -22.20
C LYS A 53 12.20 8.12 -21.00
N ARG A 54 11.00 8.66 -21.21
CA ARG A 54 10.13 9.18 -20.14
C ARG A 54 9.69 8.07 -19.20
N GLU A 55 9.27 6.93 -19.73
CA GLU A 55 8.85 5.76 -18.94
C GLU A 55 10.00 5.25 -18.07
N HIS A 56 11.19 5.06 -18.64
CA HIS A 56 12.38 4.65 -17.88
C HIS A 56 12.74 5.66 -16.78
N GLN A 57 12.56 6.96 -17.04
CA GLN A 57 12.82 8.01 -16.05
C GLN A 57 11.76 8.00 -14.93
N ALA A 58 10.49 7.77 -15.27
CA ALA A 58 9.41 7.63 -14.31
C ALA A 58 9.62 6.42 -13.39
N LEU A 59 10.00 5.27 -13.94
CA LEU A 59 10.34 4.08 -13.15
C LEU A 59 11.53 4.31 -12.20
N GLN A 60 12.56 5.04 -12.65
CA GLN A 60 13.67 5.42 -11.78
C GLN A 60 13.23 6.36 -10.66
N ASN A 61 12.36 7.31 -10.95
CA ASN A 61 11.79 8.20 -9.93
C ASN A 61 10.97 7.40 -8.92
N TRP A 62 10.16 6.45 -9.37
CA TRP A 62 9.41 5.54 -8.49
C TRP A 62 10.35 4.71 -7.60
N ALA A 63 11.41 4.13 -8.15
CA ALA A 63 12.39 3.39 -7.38
C ALA A 63 13.03 4.26 -6.28
N LYS A 64 13.41 5.51 -6.60
CA LYS A 64 13.93 6.46 -5.61
C LYS A 64 12.91 6.81 -4.54
N GLN A 65 11.65 7.04 -4.94
CA GLN A 65 10.56 7.31 -4.00
C GLN A 65 10.34 6.13 -3.05
N PHE A 66 10.31 4.89 -3.53
CA PHE A 66 10.15 3.72 -2.67
C PHE A 66 11.30 3.52 -1.68
N LEU A 67 12.53 3.84 -2.09
CA LEU A 67 13.68 3.84 -1.19
C LEU A 67 13.52 4.88 -0.07
N ALA A 68 13.02 6.07 -0.36
CA ALA A 68 12.80 7.14 0.62
C ALA A 68 11.51 7.01 1.44
N MET A 69 10.53 6.22 0.97
CA MET A 69 9.21 6.11 1.58
C MET A 69 9.25 5.36 2.93
N LYS A 70 8.36 5.72 3.88
CA LYS A 70 8.17 4.96 5.12
C LYS A 70 7.68 3.53 4.83
N PRO A 71 8.07 2.52 5.64
CA PRO A 71 7.68 1.12 5.41
C PRO A 71 6.17 0.91 5.39
N GLU A 72 5.43 1.61 6.25
CA GLU A 72 3.95 1.53 6.30
C GLU A 72 3.29 1.97 4.99
N LYS A 73 3.77 3.07 4.38
CA LYS A 73 3.23 3.55 3.11
C LYS A 73 3.66 2.65 1.95
N LEU A 74 4.89 2.11 1.99
CA LEU A 74 5.36 1.17 0.98
C LEU A 74 4.55 -0.14 0.98
N ALA A 75 4.19 -0.66 2.16
CA ALA A 75 3.41 -1.89 2.29
C ALA A 75 2.07 -1.81 1.54
N LYS A 76 1.45 -0.62 1.48
CA LYS A 76 0.19 -0.39 0.75
C LYS A 76 0.29 -0.62 -0.76
N PHE A 77 1.49 -0.55 -1.34
CA PHE A 77 1.71 -0.83 -2.76
C PHE A 77 1.69 -2.33 -3.07
N MET A 78 1.76 -3.22 -2.05
CA MET A 78 1.68 -4.68 -2.21
C MET A 78 2.64 -5.22 -3.29
N LEU A 79 3.86 -4.69 -3.31
CA LEU A 79 4.89 -5.09 -4.28
C LEU A 79 5.31 -6.55 -4.07
N PRO A 80 5.79 -7.27 -5.10
CA PRO A 80 6.34 -8.62 -4.95
C PRO A 80 7.49 -8.67 -3.94
N ASP A 81 7.64 -9.81 -3.26
CA ASP A 81 8.63 -10.00 -2.20
C ASP A 81 10.07 -9.69 -2.66
N ASP A 82 10.42 -10.08 -3.89
CA ASP A 82 11.74 -9.79 -4.48
C ASP A 82 12.03 -8.30 -4.61
N VAL A 83 11.00 -7.51 -4.96
CA VAL A 83 11.10 -6.05 -5.08
C VAL A 83 11.18 -5.42 -3.69
N GLN A 84 10.40 -5.91 -2.73
CA GLN A 84 10.44 -5.44 -1.34
C GLN A 84 11.81 -5.68 -0.71
N LYS A 85 12.38 -6.87 -0.87
CA LYS A 85 13.75 -7.21 -0.44
C LYS A 85 14.79 -6.30 -1.08
N SER A 86 14.65 -6.05 -2.38
CA SER A 86 15.55 -5.17 -3.12
C SER A 86 15.48 -3.72 -2.63
N ILE A 87 14.28 -3.22 -2.32
CA ILE A 87 14.10 -1.89 -1.71
C ILE A 87 14.73 -1.84 -0.30
N ALA A 88 14.51 -2.87 0.52
CA ALA A 88 15.06 -2.94 1.87
C ALA A 88 16.60 -2.93 1.88
N LEU A 89 17.23 -3.62 0.93
CA LEU A 89 18.69 -3.56 0.73
C LEU A 89 19.13 -2.17 0.28
N GLY A 90 18.44 -1.57 -0.69
CA GLY A 90 18.78 -0.26 -1.23
C GLY A 90 18.70 0.87 -0.22
N ARG A 91 17.85 0.75 0.80
CA ARG A 91 17.74 1.72 1.91
C ARG A 91 19.00 1.81 2.76
N LYS A 92 19.79 0.74 2.84
CA LYS A 92 21.05 0.71 3.60
C LYS A 92 22.22 1.33 2.83
N LEU A 93 22.08 1.51 1.52
CA LEU A 93 23.10 2.08 0.66
C LEU A 93 23.08 3.62 0.71
N VAL A 94 24.21 4.24 0.43
CA VAL A 94 24.37 5.71 0.46
C VAL A 94 25.05 6.20 -0.82
N GLY A 95 24.69 7.42 -1.25
CA GLY A 95 25.29 8.11 -2.39
C GLY A 95 25.19 7.32 -3.71
N ASN A 96 26.29 7.26 -4.46
CA ASN A 96 26.34 6.63 -5.78
C ASN A 96 25.92 5.14 -5.77
N ALA A 97 26.15 4.42 -4.67
CA ALA A 97 25.73 3.03 -4.54
C ALA A 97 24.20 2.92 -4.52
N GLN A 98 23.53 3.82 -3.79
CA GLN A 98 22.08 3.89 -3.74
C GLN A 98 21.48 4.29 -5.10
N ASP A 99 22.07 5.26 -5.78
CA ASP A 99 21.62 5.66 -7.13
C ASP A 99 21.73 4.54 -8.17
N ARG A 100 22.80 3.73 -8.10
CA ARG A 100 22.94 2.54 -8.95
C ARG A 100 21.90 1.48 -8.59
N HIS A 101 21.65 1.26 -7.30
CA HIS A 101 20.66 0.31 -6.83
C HIS A 101 19.23 0.75 -7.19
N ALA A 102 18.93 2.04 -7.16
CA ALA A 102 17.65 2.57 -7.62
C ALA A 102 17.38 2.23 -9.10
N LYS A 103 18.42 2.22 -9.96
CA LYS A 103 18.28 1.76 -11.36
C LYS A 103 17.99 0.27 -11.45
N TYR A 104 18.58 -0.54 -10.57
CA TYR A 104 18.28 -1.97 -10.48
C TYR A 104 16.83 -2.22 -10.05
N VAL A 105 16.37 -1.54 -8.99
CA VAL A 105 14.97 -1.59 -8.56
C VAL A 105 14.03 -1.11 -9.68
N ALA A 106 14.38 -0.03 -10.39
CA ALA A 106 13.58 0.46 -11.53
C ALA A 106 13.44 -0.58 -12.66
N LYS A 107 14.47 -1.41 -12.88
CA LYS A 107 14.40 -2.53 -13.83
C LYS A 107 13.40 -3.58 -13.35
N GLN A 108 13.36 -3.90 -12.06
CA GLN A 108 12.37 -4.82 -11.51
C GLN A 108 10.95 -4.22 -11.57
N LEU A 109 10.80 -2.92 -11.32
CA LEU A 109 9.52 -2.22 -11.48
C LEU A 109 9.00 -2.22 -12.92
N ALA A 110 9.91 -2.22 -13.91
CA ALA A 110 9.51 -2.33 -15.32
C ALA A 110 8.79 -3.65 -15.63
N GLU A 111 9.05 -4.72 -14.88
CA GLU A 111 8.36 -6.00 -15.02
C GLU A 111 6.92 -5.95 -14.50
N LEU A 112 6.63 -5.02 -13.57
CA LEU A 112 5.28 -4.74 -13.08
C LEU A 112 4.49 -3.79 -13.99
N GLY A 113 5.20 -2.97 -14.77
CA GLY A 113 4.64 -1.93 -15.65
C GLY A 113 4.48 -0.59 -14.92
N LEU A 114 4.74 0.51 -15.63
CA LEU A 114 4.61 1.85 -15.05
C LEU A 114 3.15 2.19 -14.72
N ASP A 115 2.23 1.87 -15.62
CA ASP A 115 0.81 2.20 -15.48
C ASP A 115 0.19 1.54 -14.25
N THR A 116 0.62 0.33 -13.89
CA THR A 116 0.11 -0.38 -12.70
C THR A 116 0.54 0.31 -11.41
N ILE A 117 1.80 0.77 -11.36
CA ILE A 117 2.36 1.50 -10.23
C ILE A 117 1.68 2.86 -10.09
N GLU A 118 1.49 3.59 -11.19
CA GLU A 118 0.83 4.89 -11.19
C GLU A 118 -0.65 4.79 -10.82
N ALA A 119 -1.37 3.80 -11.37
CA ALA A 119 -2.75 3.54 -10.98
C ALA A 119 -2.87 3.21 -9.49
N ARG A 120 -1.96 2.38 -8.96
CA ARG A 120 -1.94 2.05 -7.53
C ARG A 120 -1.65 3.29 -6.68
N ALA A 121 -0.69 4.11 -7.09
CA ALA A 121 -0.38 5.36 -6.40
C ALA A 121 -1.58 6.31 -6.38
N GLN A 122 -2.29 6.45 -7.50
CA GLN A 122 -3.47 7.30 -7.62
C GLN A 122 -4.61 6.79 -6.74
N GLN A 123 -4.85 5.48 -6.70
CA GLN A 123 -5.82 4.88 -5.78
C GLN A 123 -5.50 5.22 -4.32
N LEU A 124 -4.24 5.07 -3.90
CA LEU A 124 -3.82 5.39 -2.54
C LEU A 124 -3.98 6.89 -2.23
N GLN A 125 -3.65 7.76 -3.17
CA GLN A 125 -3.84 9.21 -3.02
C GLN A 125 -5.31 9.59 -2.91
N ASN A 126 -6.19 8.98 -3.72
CA ASN A 126 -7.62 9.21 -3.65
C ASN A 126 -8.19 8.76 -2.29
N GLN A 127 -7.75 7.61 -1.78
CA GLN A 127 -8.10 7.14 -0.44
C GLN A 127 -7.63 8.12 0.64
N GLU A 128 -6.36 8.55 0.60
CA GLU A 128 -5.81 9.54 1.54
C GLU A 128 -6.60 10.86 1.49
N ALA A 129 -6.92 11.36 0.29
CA ALA A 129 -7.70 12.58 0.10
C ALA A 129 -9.13 12.45 0.62
N LEU A 130 -9.77 11.30 0.43
CA LEU A 130 -11.10 11.03 0.95
C LEU A 130 -11.11 11.01 2.49
N GLN A 131 -10.12 10.34 3.09
CA GLN A 131 -9.92 10.29 4.54
C GLN A 131 -9.70 11.68 5.16
N GLN A 132 -8.92 12.53 4.47
CA GLN A 132 -8.72 13.93 4.87
C GLN A 132 -10.01 14.75 4.79
N ARG A 133 -10.82 14.55 3.74
CA ARG A 133 -12.12 15.20 3.60
C ARG A 133 -13.04 14.84 4.76
N PHE A 134 -13.14 13.56 5.13
CA PHE A 134 -13.95 13.14 6.27
C PHE A 134 -13.48 13.73 7.59
N HIS A 135 -12.17 13.80 7.82
CA HIS A 135 -11.64 14.48 9.01
C HIS A 135 -12.05 15.95 9.04
N SER A 136 -11.92 16.65 7.92
CA SER A 136 -12.32 18.06 7.83
C SER A 136 -13.83 18.25 8.03
N GLU A 137 -14.64 17.38 7.44
CA GLU A 137 -16.09 17.43 7.56
C GLU A 137 -16.56 17.09 8.98
N ALA A 138 -15.96 16.08 9.62
CA ALA A 138 -16.22 15.75 11.02
C ALA A 138 -15.90 16.94 11.94
N GLU A 139 -14.80 17.65 11.69
CA GLU A 139 -14.44 18.85 12.45
C GLU A 139 -15.49 19.96 12.30
N GLN A 140 -15.95 20.20 11.07
CA GLN A 140 -17.01 21.19 10.80
C GLN A 140 -18.32 20.82 11.51
N TRP A 141 -18.70 19.54 11.51
CA TRP A 141 -19.88 19.08 12.24
C TRP A 141 -19.74 19.24 13.74
N CYS A 142 -18.59 18.90 14.32
CA CYS A 142 -18.29 19.14 15.73
C CYS A 142 -18.46 20.61 16.10
N GLN A 143 -17.89 21.52 15.29
CA GLN A 143 -17.98 22.95 15.54
C GLN A 143 -19.44 23.43 15.51
N ARG A 144 -20.24 22.99 14.52
CA ARG A 144 -21.67 23.30 14.43
C ARG A 144 -22.50 22.72 15.60
N LEU A 145 -22.10 21.58 16.14
CA LEU A 145 -22.76 20.95 17.30
C LEU A 145 -22.47 21.70 18.60
N LEU A 146 -21.31 22.34 18.72
CA LEU A 146 -21.00 23.21 19.85
C LEU A 146 -21.84 24.50 19.81
N ASP A 147 -22.05 25.06 18.61
CA ASP A 147 -22.79 26.32 18.44
C ASP A 147 -24.31 26.14 18.56
N ALA A 148 -24.87 25.12 17.89
CA ALA A 148 -26.32 24.92 17.79
C ALA A 148 -26.71 23.43 17.91
N PRO A 149 -26.60 22.83 19.11
CA PRO A 149 -26.62 21.37 19.29
C PRO A 149 -27.91 20.68 18.80
N GLU A 150 -29.09 21.12 19.24
CA GLU A 150 -30.35 20.45 18.90
C GLU A 150 -30.70 20.58 17.39
N GLN A 151 -30.46 21.76 16.81
CA GLN A 151 -30.73 22.01 15.39
C GLN A 151 -29.76 21.23 14.49
N THR A 152 -28.47 21.25 14.83
CA THR A 152 -27.43 20.54 14.09
C THR A 152 -27.60 19.02 14.18
N LEU A 153 -27.99 18.49 15.35
CA LEU A 153 -28.30 17.06 15.51
C LEU A 153 -29.47 16.61 14.62
N SER A 154 -30.55 17.40 14.53
CA SER A 154 -31.67 17.06 13.63
C SER A 154 -31.20 16.94 12.19
N ARG A 155 -30.47 17.95 11.69
CA ARG A 155 -29.90 17.96 10.34
C ARG A 155 -28.93 16.81 10.10
N PHE A 156 -28.09 16.50 11.09
CA PHE A 156 -27.14 15.40 11.00
C PHE A 156 -27.86 14.06 10.84
N PHE A 157 -28.93 13.81 11.60
CA PHE A 157 -29.70 12.56 11.50
C PHE A 157 -30.59 12.47 10.25
N GLU A 158 -30.97 13.60 9.67
CA GLU A 158 -31.62 13.65 8.36
C GLU A 158 -30.64 13.26 7.26
N GLN A 159 -29.41 13.76 7.32
CA GLN A 159 -28.37 13.47 6.31
C GLN A 159 -27.74 12.09 6.48
N PHE A 160 -27.62 11.59 7.72
CA PHE A 160 -27.00 10.30 8.05
C PHE A 160 -27.97 9.44 8.90
N PRO A 161 -28.99 8.80 8.28
CA PRO A 161 -30.02 8.05 9.00
C PRO A 161 -29.49 6.85 9.80
N TRP A 162 -28.35 6.28 9.40
CA TRP A 162 -27.69 5.14 10.05
C TRP A 162 -26.82 5.54 11.25
N ALA A 163 -26.65 6.83 11.52
CA ALA A 163 -25.85 7.29 12.65
C ALA A 163 -26.42 6.81 13.99
N ASP A 164 -25.55 6.50 14.96
CA ASP A 164 -25.98 6.18 16.33
C ASP A 164 -26.50 7.43 17.03
N ARG A 165 -27.82 7.59 16.96
CA ARG A 165 -28.54 8.73 17.53
C ARG A 165 -28.38 8.82 19.04
N GLN A 166 -28.31 7.68 19.72
CA GLN A 166 -28.23 7.63 21.17
C GLN A 166 -26.85 8.06 21.64
N GLN A 167 -25.79 7.51 21.04
CA GLN A 167 -24.42 7.85 21.35
C GLN A 167 -24.14 9.34 21.11
N LEU A 168 -24.52 9.87 19.93
CA LEU A 168 -24.28 11.27 19.59
C LEU A 168 -25.01 12.25 20.53
N ARG A 169 -26.27 11.96 20.90
CA ARG A 169 -27.02 12.77 21.88
C ARG A 169 -26.38 12.74 23.27
N GLN A 170 -25.86 11.59 23.70
CA GLN A 170 -25.17 11.49 24.98
C GLN A 170 -23.89 12.34 25.00
N LEU A 171 -23.08 12.27 23.94
CA LEU A 171 -21.85 13.05 23.81
C LEU A 171 -22.13 14.56 23.80
N VAL A 172 -23.13 15.01 23.03
CA VAL A 172 -23.52 16.43 22.99
C VAL A 172 -24.02 16.92 24.36
N ARG A 173 -24.86 16.14 25.06
CA ARG A 173 -25.29 16.48 26.42
C ARG A 173 -24.15 16.51 27.42
N ALA A 174 -23.16 15.63 27.26
CA ALA A 174 -21.97 15.61 28.10
C ALA A 174 -21.09 16.86 27.87
N LEU A 175 -20.96 17.31 26.62
CA LEU A 175 -20.31 18.60 26.30
C LEU A 175 -21.00 19.78 26.95
N GLN A 176 -22.33 19.80 26.99
CA GLN A 176 -23.07 20.90 27.64
C GLN A 176 -22.93 20.94 29.17
N LYS A 177 -22.65 19.80 29.80
CA LYS A 177 -22.64 19.65 31.28
C LYS A 177 -21.25 19.66 31.90
N SER A 178 -20.21 19.32 31.15
CA SER A 178 -18.88 19.06 31.70
C SER A 178 -17.86 20.13 31.32
N SER A 179 -16.96 20.46 32.23
CA SER A 179 -15.77 21.28 31.96
C SER A 179 -14.66 20.54 31.20
N LYS A 180 -14.77 19.21 31.04
CA LYS A 180 -13.78 18.38 30.30
C LYS A 180 -14.12 18.28 28.81
N HIS A 181 -14.18 19.42 28.12
CA HIS A 181 -14.63 19.49 26.73
C HIS A 181 -13.72 18.68 25.78
N ASP A 182 -12.40 18.78 25.91
CA ASP A 182 -11.46 18.25 24.89
C ASP A 182 -11.65 16.76 24.59
N LYS A 183 -11.74 15.92 25.63
CA LYS A 183 -11.90 14.47 25.46
C LYS A 183 -13.25 14.10 24.85
N ILE A 184 -14.30 14.86 25.18
CA ILE A 184 -15.64 14.58 24.67
C ILE A 184 -15.76 15.08 23.23
N VAL A 185 -15.12 16.21 22.88
CA VAL A 185 -15.02 16.69 21.49
C VAL A 185 -14.24 15.69 20.63
N GLU A 186 -13.15 15.13 21.15
CA GLU A 186 -12.38 14.07 20.47
C GLU A 186 -13.27 12.85 20.18
N GLN A 187 -13.97 12.34 21.19
CA GLN A 187 -14.91 11.22 21.02
C GLN A 187 -16.07 11.54 20.05
N LEU A 188 -16.58 12.76 20.08
CA LEU A 188 -17.63 13.21 19.16
C LEU A 188 -17.12 13.26 17.72
N ARG A 189 -15.93 13.81 17.50
CA ARG A 189 -15.27 13.86 16.19
C ARG A 189 -15.08 12.45 15.64
N ASP A 190 -14.58 11.52 16.44
CA ASP A 190 -14.34 10.14 16.02
C ASP A 190 -15.66 9.43 15.65
N THR A 191 -16.72 9.65 16.43
CA THR A 191 -18.04 9.07 16.16
C THR A 191 -18.63 9.60 14.85
N ILE A 192 -18.51 10.92 14.61
CA ILE A 192 -18.95 11.54 13.37
C ILE A 192 -18.11 11.04 12.19
N PHE A 193 -16.79 11.02 12.33
CA PHE A 193 -15.88 10.51 11.32
C PHE A 193 -16.23 9.06 10.93
N HIS A 194 -16.49 8.19 11.90
CA HIS A 194 -16.91 6.81 11.63
C HIS A 194 -18.23 6.75 10.87
N THR A 195 -19.19 7.61 11.22
CA THR A 195 -20.48 7.70 10.53
C THR A 195 -20.31 8.14 9.07
N LEU A 196 -19.43 9.11 8.83
CA LEU A 196 -19.08 9.60 7.49
C LEU A 196 -18.34 8.54 6.67
N SER A 197 -17.40 7.82 7.29
CA SER A 197 -16.60 6.79 6.59
C SER A 197 -17.47 5.61 6.15
N GLN A 198 -18.43 5.17 6.98
CA GLN A 198 -19.39 4.11 6.64
C GLN A 198 -20.19 4.44 5.37
N GLN A 199 -20.41 5.73 5.07
CA GLN A 199 -21.06 6.16 3.83
C GLN A 199 -20.23 5.86 2.57
N THR A 200 -18.97 5.47 2.67
CA THR A 200 -18.14 5.22 1.48
C THR A 200 -17.55 3.83 1.40
N ASP A 201 -17.63 3.07 2.48
CA ASP A 201 -17.27 1.65 2.48
C ASP A 201 -18.14 0.84 1.49
N TRP A 202 -19.36 1.30 1.17
CA TRP A 202 -20.20 0.68 0.13
C TRP A 202 -19.84 1.07 -1.31
N LEU A 203 -19.14 2.18 -1.53
CA LEU A 203 -18.75 2.67 -2.86
C LEU A 203 -17.36 2.18 -3.30
N ASN A 204 -16.45 1.98 -2.35
CA ASN A 204 -15.09 1.49 -2.64
C ASN A 204 -14.97 -0.05 -2.65
N ALA A 205 -16.03 -0.76 -2.27
CA ALA A 205 -16.10 -2.22 -2.28
C ALA A 205 -16.64 -2.82 -3.61
N LEU A 206 -16.99 -1.96 -4.58
CA LEU A 206 -17.38 -2.29 -5.96
C LEU A 206 -16.22 -1.97 -6.91
#